data_AF-A0A6I3G740-F1
#
_entry.id   AF-A0A6I3G740-F1
#
_cell.length_a   1.000
_cell.length_b   1.000
_cell.length_c   1.000
_cell.angle_alpha   90.00
_cell.angle_beta   90.00
_cell.angle_gamma   90.00
#
_symmetry.space_group_name_H-M   'P 1'
#
loop_
_entity.id
_entity.type
_entity.pdbx_description
1 polymer ?
#
loop_
_entity_poly.entity_id
_entity_poly.type
_entity_poly.pdbx_seq_one_letter_code
_entity_poly.pdbx_strand_id
1 'polypeptide(L)'
;MKTRVPIALAGASALLVLGGGLALFVGLVVGGGAEPLILVDPGEAVRYGLPVAKGLVNFGAALAIGSLLVAAFALSATTPAFDTALLVAAVGGALWTVSAGVTGFVTFLAVYLEPISPSKEFGDVLWLFMTETDVGLAWLITTGMAATVSVMALMVR
;
A
#
# COMPACT_ATOMS: atom_id res chain seq x y z
N MET A 1 12.98 -24.05 -20.10
CA MET A 1 12.73 -22.71 -19.52
C MET A 1 11.51 -22.62 -18.61
N LYS A 2 10.41 -23.37 -18.83
CA LYS A 2 9.16 -23.28 -18.01
C LYS A 2 9.30 -23.63 -16.52
N THR A 3 10.31 -24.40 -16.12
CA THR A 3 10.49 -24.89 -14.75
C THR A 3 11.11 -23.89 -13.77
N ARG A 4 11.78 -22.83 -14.25
CA ARG A 4 12.45 -21.85 -13.36
C ARG A 4 11.55 -20.69 -12.92
N VAL A 5 10.54 -20.33 -13.73
CA VAL A 5 9.58 -19.25 -13.45
C VAL A 5 8.78 -19.49 -12.16
N PRO A 6 8.17 -20.66 -11.91
CA PRO A 6 7.40 -20.87 -10.68
C PRO A 6 8.27 -20.86 -9.43
N ILE A 7 9.52 -21.34 -9.53
CA ILE A 7 10.48 -21.32 -8.41
C ILE A 7 10.93 -19.89 -8.12
N ALA A 8 11.20 -19.09 -9.15
CA ALA A 8 11.56 -17.68 -9.00
C ALA A 8 10.41 -16.86 -8.40
N LEU A 9 9.17 -17.10 -8.85
CA LEU A 9 7.99 -16.44 -8.29
C LEU A 9 7.79 -16.83 -6.82
N ALA A 10 7.84 -18.13 -6.50
CA ALA A 10 7.73 -18.61 -5.13
C ALA A 10 8.84 -18.05 -4.23
N GLY A 11 10.07 -17.98 -4.73
CA GLY A 11 11.20 -17.39 -4.01
C GLY A 11 11.02 -15.89 -3.76
N ALA A 12 10.60 -15.13 -4.78
CA ALA A 12 10.33 -13.70 -4.65
C ALA A 12 9.16 -13.41 -3.70
N SER A 13 8.06 -14.17 -3.80
CA SER A 13 6.93 -14.07 -2.89
C SER A 13 7.32 -14.45 -1.45
N ALA A 14 8.10 -15.51 -1.27
CA ALA A 14 8.59 -15.93 0.05
C ALA A 14 9.51 -14.87 0.68
N LEU A 15 10.45 -14.31 -0.09
CA LEU A 15 11.33 -13.23 0.36
C LEU A 15 10.54 -11.98 0.75
N LEU A 16 9.50 -11.65 -0.02
CA LEU A 16 8.64 -10.53 0.29
C LEU A 16 7.86 -10.74 1.59
N VAL A 17 7.14 -11.86 1.70
CA VAL A 17 6.28 -12.13 2.85
C VAL A 17 7.09 -12.36 4.11
N LEU A 18 8.10 -13.24 4.05
CA LEU A 18 8.90 -13.60 5.21
C LEU A 18 9.94 -12.53 5.51
N GLY A 19 10.70 -12.09 4.52
CA GLY A 19 11.75 -11.08 4.70
C GLY A 19 11.17 -9.70 5.01
N GLY A 20 10.16 -9.27 4.25
CA GLY A 20 9.46 -8.00 4.50
C GLY A 20 8.68 -8.02 5.81
N GLY A 21 7.97 -9.11 6.11
CA GLY A 21 7.28 -9.28 7.39
C GLY A 21 8.23 -9.29 8.58
N LEU A 22 9.36 -9.99 8.47
CA LEU A 22 10.39 -10.01 9.51
C LEU A 22 11.04 -8.64 9.68
N ALA A 23 11.39 -7.96 8.58
CA ALA A 23 11.97 -6.62 8.65
C ALA A 23 11.01 -5.61 9.29
N LEU A 24 9.71 -5.69 8.96
CA LEU A 24 8.68 -4.86 9.56
C LEU A 24 8.54 -5.15 11.06
N PHE A 25 8.49 -6.43 11.44
CA PHE A 25 8.37 -6.84 12.83
C PHE A 25 9.59 -6.42 13.66
N VAL A 26 10.79 -6.73 13.18
CA VAL A 26 12.05 -6.33 13.83
C VAL A 26 12.14 -4.81 13.93
N GLY A 27 11.77 -4.08 12.88
CA GLY A 27 11.72 -2.61 12.91
C GLY A 27 10.75 -2.06 13.96
N LEU A 28 9.59 -2.68 14.12
CA LEU A 28 8.60 -2.32 15.13
C LEU A 28 9.08 -2.56 16.56
N VAL A 29 9.70 -3.73 16.81
CA VAL A 29 10.19 -4.10 18.14
C VAL A 29 11.42 -3.28 18.51
N VAL A 30 12.41 -3.19 17.62
CA VAL A 30 13.66 -2.46 17.88
C VAL A 30 13.44 -0.95 17.89
N GLY A 31 12.56 -0.44 17.03
CA GLY A 31 12.23 0.99 16.95
C GLY A 31 11.20 1.47 17.97
N GLY A 32 10.64 0.58 18.80
CA GLY A 32 9.61 0.90 19.79
C GLY A 32 8.25 1.29 19.20
N GLY A 33 8.04 1.17 17.88
CA GLY A 33 6.79 1.56 17.22
C GLY A 33 5.58 0.70 17.61
N ALA A 34 5.83 -0.45 18.22
CA ALA A 34 4.80 -1.31 18.80
C ALA A 34 4.50 -0.99 20.28
N GLU A 35 5.30 -0.18 20.95
CA GLU A 35 5.10 0.15 22.37
C GLU A 35 3.87 1.05 22.56
N PRO A 36 3.11 0.87 23.66
CA PRO A 36 2.02 1.79 24.01
C PRO A 36 2.52 3.21 24.18
N LEU A 37 1.85 4.18 23.54
CA LEU A 37 2.16 5.59 23.74
C LEU A 37 1.70 6.02 25.14
N ILE A 38 2.54 6.81 25.82
CA ILE A 38 2.27 7.30 27.19
C ILE A 38 1.07 8.27 27.21
N LEU A 39 0.84 8.99 26.11
CA LEU A 39 -0.33 9.83 25.91
C LEU A 39 -1.02 9.40 24.61
N VAL A 40 -2.35 9.26 24.66
CA VAL A 40 -3.20 9.16 23.45
C VAL A 40 -2.84 7.89 22.64
N ASP A 41 -2.83 6.71 23.28
CA ASP A 41 -2.56 5.44 22.61
C ASP A 41 -3.78 4.99 21.77
N PRO A 42 -3.63 4.85 20.44
CA PRO A 42 -4.70 4.37 19.56
C PRO A 42 -4.94 2.86 19.63
N GLY A 43 -4.16 2.15 20.45
CA GLY A 43 -4.28 0.72 20.68
C GLY A 43 -3.43 -0.11 19.72
N GLU A 44 -3.31 -1.39 20.04
CA GLU A 44 -2.44 -2.33 19.33
C GLU A 44 -2.78 -2.46 17.84
N ALA A 45 -4.07 -2.48 17.50
CA ALA A 45 -4.51 -2.65 16.12
C ALA A 45 -4.00 -1.52 15.21
N VAL A 46 -3.98 -0.28 15.71
CA VAL A 46 -3.45 0.87 14.97
C VAL A 46 -1.92 0.87 14.96
N ARG A 47 -1.29 0.56 16.10
CA ARG A 47 0.18 0.50 16.23
C ARG A 47 0.83 -0.51 15.29
N TYR A 48 0.23 -1.69 15.10
CA TYR A 48 0.71 -2.68 14.13
C TYR A 48 0.13 -2.48 12.73
N GLY A 49 -1.14 -2.08 12.64
CA GLY A 49 -1.85 -1.93 11.37
C GLY A 49 -1.28 -0.82 10.49
N LEU A 50 -0.89 0.32 11.07
CA LEU A 50 -0.41 1.46 10.31
C LEU A 50 0.94 1.17 9.58
N PRO A 51 1.96 0.60 10.24
CA PRO A 51 3.18 0.17 9.57
C PRO A 51 2.95 -0.90 8.51
N VAL A 52 2.06 -1.87 8.77
CA VAL A 52 1.74 -2.94 7.81
C VAL A 52 1.09 -2.35 6.56
N ALA A 53 0.09 -1.48 6.73
CA ALA A 53 -0.56 -0.80 5.63
C ALA A 53 0.43 0.05 4.82
N LYS A 54 1.31 0.83 5.50
CA LYS A 54 2.39 1.57 4.84
C LYS A 54 3.38 0.68 4.09
N GLY A 55 3.73 -0.48 4.64
CA GLY A 55 4.58 -1.46 3.97
C GLY A 55 3.96 -1.93 2.65
N LEU A 56 2.65 -2.20 2.65
CA LEU A 56 1.89 -2.57 1.46
C LEU A 56 1.79 -1.42 0.45
N VAL A 57 1.67 -0.16 0.90
CA VAL A 57 1.72 1.02 0.04
C VAL A 57 3.04 1.06 -0.72
N ASN A 58 4.16 0.95 -0.01
CA ASN A 58 5.49 0.99 -0.62
C ASN A 58 5.71 -0.17 -1.58
N PHE A 59 5.22 -1.37 -1.23
CA PHE A 59 5.33 -2.53 -2.09
C PHE A 59 4.48 -2.40 -3.37
N GLY A 60 3.22 -1.99 -3.24
CA GLY A 60 2.34 -1.74 -4.38
C GLY A 60 2.91 -0.68 -5.32
N ALA A 61 3.39 0.44 -4.76
CA ALA A 61 4.06 1.48 -5.51
C ALA A 61 5.32 0.98 -6.23
N ALA A 62 6.16 0.18 -5.56
CA ALA A 62 7.35 -0.41 -6.17
C ALA A 62 7.01 -1.37 -7.32
N LEU A 63 5.98 -2.21 -7.17
CA LEU A 63 5.50 -3.09 -8.24
C LEU A 63 4.97 -2.29 -9.44
N ALA A 64 4.15 -1.27 -9.18
CA ALA A 64 3.55 -0.42 -10.20
C ALA A 64 4.62 0.32 -11.00
N ILE A 65 5.42 1.13 -10.30
CA ILE A 65 6.42 2.01 -10.91
C ILE A 65 7.54 1.19 -11.53
N GLY A 66 8.04 0.16 -10.83
CA GLY A 66 9.11 -0.69 -11.34
C GLY A 66 8.72 -1.41 -12.63
N SER A 67 7.49 -1.95 -12.69
CA SER A 67 7.01 -2.65 -13.90
C SER A 67 6.76 -1.70 -15.06
N LEU A 68 6.28 -0.48 -14.80
CA LEU A 68 6.15 0.56 -15.83
C LEU A 68 7.51 1.01 -16.36
N LEU A 69 8.52 1.16 -15.50
CA LEU A 69 9.88 1.48 -15.95
C LEU A 69 10.46 0.38 -16.85
N VAL A 70 10.27 -0.89 -16.48
CA VAL A 70 10.69 -2.02 -17.32
C VAL A 70 9.93 -2.01 -18.66
N ALA A 71 8.62 -1.79 -18.64
CA ALA A 71 7.81 -1.70 -19.86
C ALA A 71 8.28 -0.56 -20.78
N ALA A 72 8.57 0.61 -20.22
CA ALA A 72 8.94 1.80 -20.97
C ALA A 72 10.36 1.74 -21.55
N PHE A 73 11.32 1.15 -20.83
CA PHE A 73 12.74 1.24 -21.18
C PHE A 73 13.38 -0.08 -21.65
N ALA A 74 12.83 -1.23 -21.27
CA ALA A 74 13.48 -2.52 -21.50
C ALA A 74 12.70 -3.46 -22.44
N LEU A 75 11.44 -3.14 -22.76
CA LEU A 75 10.55 -4.03 -23.51
C LEU A 75 10.02 -3.38 -24.79
N SER A 76 9.78 -4.20 -25.81
CA SER A 76 9.06 -3.78 -27.01
C SER A 76 7.56 -3.98 -26.81
N ALA A 77 6.76 -2.98 -27.19
CA ALA A 77 5.30 -3.00 -27.14
C ALA A 77 4.67 -4.16 -27.93
N THR A 78 5.40 -4.78 -28.86
CA THR A 78 4.93 -5.91 -29.66
C THR A 78 5.15 -7.27 -29.00
N THR A 79 5.76 -7.31 -27.81
CA THR A 79 6.13 -8.56 -27.14
C THR A 79 5.17 -8.90 -25.98
N PRO A 80 4.85 -10.18 -25.74
CA PRO A 80 4.01 -10.58 -24.60
C PRO A 80 4.56 -10.18 -23.23
N ALA A 81 5.87 -9.91 -23.16
CA ALA A 81 6.52 -9.41 -21.95
C ALA A 81 6.03 -8.01 -21.58
N PHE A 82 5.72 -7.15 -22.56
CA PHE A 82 5.18 -5.81 -22.34
C PHE A 82 3.79 -5.89 -21.68
N ASP A 83 2.88 -6.71 -22.22
CA ASP A 83 1.55 -6.93 -21.62
C ASP A 83 1.63 -7.49 -20.21
N THR A 84 2.60 -8.37 -19.97
CA THR A 84 2.86 -8.92 -18.63
C THR A 84 3.33 -7.84 -17.68
N ALA A 85 4.24 -6.95 -18.10
CA ALA A 85 4.71 -5.84 -17.29
C ALA A 85 3.57 -4.85 -16.97
N LEU A 86 2.70 -4.53 -17.93
CA LEU A 86 1.51 -3.71 -17.70
C LEU A 86 0.52 -4.38 -16.74
N LEU A 87 0.32 -5.70 -16.84
CA LEU A 87 -0.52 -6.43 -15.90
C LEU A 87 0.05 -6.40 -14.47
N VAL A 88 1.36 -6.59 -14.31
CA VAL A 88 2.01 -6.48 -12.99
C VAL A 88 1.91 -5.05 -12.46
N ALA A 89 2.07 -4.05 -13.32
CA ALA A 89 1.90 -2.65 -12.95
C ALA A 89 0.48 -2.35 -12.47
N ALA A 90 -0.53 -2.89 -13.15
CA ALA A 90 -1.93 -2.78 -12.76
C ALA A 90 -2.20 -3.41 -11.39
N VAL A 91 -1.71 -4.64 -11.16
CA VAL A 91 -1.84 -5.32 -9.86
C VAL A 91 -1.15 -4.53 -8.75
N GLY A 92 0.05 -4.00 -9.01
CA GLY A 92 0.77 -3.13 -8.09
C GLY A 92 0.00 -1.85 -7.76
N GLY A 93 -0.57 -1.19 -8.77
CA GLY A 93 -1.40 0.00 -8.62
C GLY A 93 -2.66 -0.25 -7.81
N ALA A 94 -3.34 -1.38 -8.03
CA ALA A 94 -4.50 -1.78 -7.25
C ALA A 94 -4.15 -2.03 -5.78
N LEU A 95 -3.06 -2.75 -5.49
CA LEU A 95 -2.56 -2.95 -4.13
C LEU A 95 -2.20 -1.62 -3.47
N TRP A 96 -1.51 -0.73 -4.19
CA TRP A 96 -1.15 0.60 -3.73
C TRP A 96 -2.39 1.43 -3.38
N THR A 97 -3.43 1.37 -4.21
CA THR A 97 -4.71 2.07 -3.98
C THR A 97 -5.37 1.62 -2.68
N VAL A 98 -5.58 0.31 -2.52
CA VAL A 98 -6.27 -0.24 -1.35
C VAL A 98 -5.47 0.03 -0.08
N SER A 99 -4.17 -0.21 -0.12
CA SER A 99 -3.30 0.02 1.05
C SER A 99 -3.17 1.50 1.40
N ALA A 100 -3.19 2.42 0.43
CA ALA A 100 -3.18 3.87 0.69
C ALA A 100 -4.48 4.32 1.37
N GLY A 101 -5.64 3.83 0.92
CA GLY A 101 -6.92 4.09 1.56
C GLY A 101 -6.97 3.56 3.00
N VAL A 102 -6.51 2.32 3.21
CA VAL A 102 -6.39 1.73 4.56
C VAL A 102 -5.42 2.55 5.42
N THR A 103 -4.28 2.97 4.89
CA THR A 103 -3.31 3.77 5.64
C THR A 103 -3.90 5.11 6.04
N GLY A 104 -4.62 5.79 5.16
CA GLY A 104 -5.34 7.02 5.48
C GLY A 104 -6.36 6.81 6.60
N PHE A 105 -7.16 5.75 6.52
CA PHE A 105 -8.15 5.41 7.54
C PHE A 105 -7.52 5.07 8.90
N VAL A 106 -6.46 4.27 8.92
CA VAL A 106 -5.76 3.94 10.17
C VAL A 106 -5.02 5.16 10.74
N THR A 107 -4.55 6.07 9.88
CA THR A 107 -3.99 7.37 10.31
C THR A 107 -5.06 8.23 10.98
N PHE A 108 -6.29 8.26 10.46
CA PHE A 108 -7.42 8.93 11.11
C PHE A 108 -7.64 8.37 12.53
N LEU A 109 -7.71 7.04 12.68
CA LEU A 109 -7.86 6.39 14.00
C LEU A 109 -6.71 6.73 14.94
N ALA A 110 -5.49 6.87 14.42
CA ALA A 110 -4.32 7.24 15.20
C ALA A 110 -4.38 8.68 15.73
N VAL A 111 -5.03 9.60 15.00
CA VAL A 111 -5.06 11.04 15.33
C VAL A 111 -6.27 11.41 16.18
N TYR A 112 -7.45 10.92 15.82
CA TYR A 112 -8.71 11.33 16.45
C TYR A 112 -9.15 10.41 17.60
N LEU A 113 -8.62 9.19 17.68
CA LEU A 113 -8.98 8.18 18.69
C LEU A 113 -10.48 7.85 18.80
N GLU A 114 -11.26 8.15 17.75
CA GLU A 114 -12.70 7.90 17.76
C GLU A 114 -12.98 6.41 17.57
N PRO A 115 -13.83 5.78 18.41
CA PRO A 115 -14.25 4.39 18.21
C PRO A 115 -14.93 4.21 16.86
N ILE A 116 -14.61 3.10 16.17
CA ILE A 116 -15.24 2.78 14.88
C ILE A 116 -16.75 2.61 15.09
N SER A 117 -17.52 3.48 14.45
CA SER A 117 -18.98 3.51 14.57
C SER A 117 -19.60 3.82 13.21
N PRO A 118 -20.75 3.23 12.86
CA PRO A 118 -21.52 3.60 11.68
C PRO A 118 -22.35 4.89 11.90
N SER A 119 -22.08 5.65 12.96
CA SER A 119 -22.78 6.91 13.25
C SER A 119 -22.44 7.99 12.22
N LYS A 120 -23.37 8.93 12.05
CA LYS A 120 -23.14 10.10 11.21
C LYS A 120 -21.96 10.94 11.72
N GLU A 121 -21.84 11.10 13.04
CA GLU A 121 -20.76 11.87 13.67
C GLU A 121 -19.38 11.32 13.30
N PHE A 122 -19.20 9.98 13.35
CA PHE A 122 -17.95 9.34 12.93
C PHE A 122 -17.62 9.67 11.46
N GLY A 123 -18.63 9.56 10.58
CA GLY A 123 -18.51 9.88 9.16
C GLY A 123 -18.15 11.36 8.92
N ASP A 124 -18.76 12.28 9.66
CA ASP A 124 -18.52 13.72 9.53
C ASP A 124 -17.07 14.08 9.92
N VAL A 125 -16.54 13.50 11.01
CA VAL A 125 -15.14 13.73 11.43
C VAL A 125 -14.15 13.05 10.48
N LEU A 126 -14.46 11.84 9.99
CA LEU A 126 -13.63 11.16 8.99
C LEU A 126 -13.55 11.97 7.69
N TRP A 127 -14.70 12.48 7.22
CA TRP A 127 -14.76 13.34 6.05
C TRP A 127 -13.92 14.60 6.24
N LEU A 128 -14.11 15.30 7.37
CA LEU A 128 -13.32 16.48 7.74
C LEU A 128 -11.82 16.18 7.74
N PHE A 129 -11.38 15.08 8.34
CA PHE A 129 -9.98 14.69 8.31
C PHE A 129 -9.47 14.51 6.88
N MET A 130 -10.24 13.80 6.05
CA MET A 130 -9.84 13.49 4.67
C MET A 130 -9.76 14.74 3.78
N THR A 131 -10.63 15.72 3.97
CA THR A 131 -10.72 16.90 3.08
C THR A 131 -10.11 18.17 3.62
N GLU A 132 -10.02 18.35 4.92
CA GLU A 132 -9.57 19.61 5.55
C GLU A 132 -8.18 19.51 6.19
N THR A 133 -7.59 18.30 6.28
CA THR A 133 -6.22 18.14 6.79
C THR A 133 -5.26 17.78 5.68
N ASP A 134 -4.04 18.33 5.73
CA ASP A 134 -2.99 18.01 4.75
C ASP A 134 -2.65 16.51 4.74
N VAL A 135 -2.68 15.87 5.91
CA VAL A 135 -2.38 14.43 6.05
C VAL A 135 -3.47 13.58 5.41
N GLY A 136 -4.74 13.89 5.66
CA GLY A 136 -5.87 13.18 5.04
C GLY A 136 -5.92 13.39 3.52
N LEU A 137 -5.76 14.64 3.08
CA LEU A 137 -5.69 14.99 1.66
C LEU A 137 -4.55 14.27 0.94
N ALA A 138 -3.36 14.17 1.56
CA ALA A 138 -2.24 13.44 0.98
C ALA A 138 -2.57 11.95 0.74
N TRP A 139 -3.28 11.29 1.66
CA TRP A 139 -3.72 9.90 1.47
C TRP A 139 -4.80 9.77 0.42
N LEU A 140 -5.75 10.70 0.33
CA LEU A 140 -6.73 10.74 -0.74
C LEU A 140 -6.07 10.88 -2.12
N ILE A 141 -5.15 11.84 -2.26
CA ILE A 141 -4.41 12.08 -3.51
C ILE A 141 -3.60 10.83 -3.88
N THR A 142 -2.89 10.24 -2.92
CA THR A 142 -2.11 9.02 -3.14
C THR A 142 -2.99 7.87 -3.62
N THR A 143 -4.16 7.69 -2.99
CA THR A 143 -5.14 6.66 -3.38
C THR A 143 -5.66 6.89 -4.80
N GLY A 144 -6.05 8.13 -5.13
CA GLY A 144 -6.53 8.49 -6.46
C GLY A 144 -5.47 8.29 -7.54
N MET A 145 -4.24 8.74 -7.29
CA MET A 145 -3.11 8.56 -8.20
C MET A 145 -2.81 7.08 -8.44
N ALA A 146 -2.74 6.27 -7.38
CA ALA A 146 -2.52 4.83 -7.49
C ALA A 146 -3.63 4.14 -8.31
N ALA A 147 -4.88 4.56 -8.12
CA ALA A 147 -6.02 4.03 -8.87
C ALA A 147 -5.91 4.39 -10.36
N THR A 148 -5.54 5.64 -10.67
CA THR A 148 -5.27 6.07 -12.05
C THR A 148 -4.18 5.22 -12.68
N VAL A 149 -3.05 4.99 -12.00
CA VAL A 149 -1.97 4.12 -12.50
C VAL A 149 -2.49 2.72 -12.79
N SER A 150 -3.28 2.14 -11.88
CA SER A 150 -3.86 0.81 -12.07
C SER A 150 -4.76 0.73 -13.30
N VAL A 151 -5.67 1.69 -13.45
CA VAL A 151 -6.64 1.71 -14.57
C VAL A 151 -5.92 1.95 -15.90
N MET A 152 -4.99 2.90 -15.96
CA MET A 152 -4.26 3.22 -17.18
C MET A 152 -3.39 2.04 -17.63
N ALA A 153 -2.75 1.32 -16.71
CA ALA A 153 -1.99 0.12 -17.05
C ALA A 153 -2.87 -1.00 -17.65
N LEU A 154 -4.13 -1.12 -17.22
CA LEU A 154 -5.09 -2.05 -17.82
C LEU A 154 -5.63 -1.58 -19.17
N MET A 155 -5.79 -0.26 -19.38
CA MET A 155 -6.31 0.30 -20.63
C MET A 155 -5.33 0.21 -21.80
N VAL A 156 -4.02 0.24 -21.52
CA VAL A 156 -2.97 0.19 -22.55
C VAL A 156 -2.69 -1.24 -23.02
N ARG A 157 -3.02 -2.25 -22.20
CA ARG A 157 -2.87 -3.67 -22.53
C ARG A 157 -3.94 -4.13 -23.52
#